data_AF-A0A2V4B758-F1
#
_entry.id   AF-A0A2V4B758-F1
#
_cell.length_a   1.000
_cell.length_b   1.000
_cell.length_c   1.000
_cell.angle_alpha   90.00
_cell.angle_beta   90.00
_cell.angle_gamma   90.00
#
_symmetry.space_group_name_H-M   'P 1'
#
loop_
_entity.id
_entity.type
_entity.pdbx_description
1 polymer ?
#
loop_
_entity_poly.entity_id
_entity_poly.type
_entity_poly.pdbx_seq_one_letter_code
_entity_poly.pdbx_strand_id
1 'polypeptide(L)'
;MSSPKHELNDGDGTRVPYLPLSEENGQAADGQSIGALVKDATQHLSTLFRAEVELVKAETVGEAKKAAKGSVFFVIAGVVALYSSFFFFFFLGELLSEWLQRWAAFGIVFLLMLVTAALLGLLGYRKWKKVRAPQRSIDSFKETAAALKPRRQAEHEEPKVPAVPDLDAPARR
;
A
#
# COMPACT_ATOMS: atom_id res chain seq x y z
N MET A 1 -75.72 42.25 -12.71
CA MET A 1 -76.67 41.89 -11.63
C MET A 1 -77.10 40.45 -11.87
N SER A 2 -76.90 39.59 -10.85
CA SER A 2 -77.56 38.30 -10.57
C SER A 2 -77.68 37.24 -11.69
N SER A 3 -77.33 35.96 -11.52
CA SER A 3 -77.14 35.15 -10.32
C SER A 3 -76.20 33.97 -10.58
N PRO A 4 -75.53 33.45 -9.53
CA PRO A 4 -74.71 32.24 -9.58
C PRO A 4 -75.57 30.99 -9.76
N LYS A 5 -75.15 30.06 -10.64
CA LYS A 5 -75.72 28.72 -10.68
C LYS A 5 -75.01 27.83 -9.66
N HIS A 6 -75.85 27.22 -8.84
CA HIS A 6 -75.59 26.08 -7.98
C HIS A 6 -74.65 25.05 -8.60
N GLU A 7 -73.62 24.66 -7.84
CA GLU A 7 -73.13 23.28 -7.82
C GLU A 7 -72.99 22.86 -6.36
N LEU A 8 -74.01 22.16 -5.87
CA LEU A 8 -73.93 21.27 -4.71
C LEU A 8 -74.50 19.95 -5.21
N ASN A 9 -73.62 19.00 -5.47
CA ASN A 9 -73.98 17.59 -5.44
C ASN A 9 -72.77 16.82 -4.91
N ASP A 10 -72.86 16.48 -3.62
CA ASP A 10 -71.93 15.60 -2.93
C ASP A 10 -71.89 14.25 -3.63
N GLY A 11 -70.73 13.92 -4.17
CA GLY A 11 -70.56 12.68 -4.89
C GLY A 11 -69.16 12.53 -5.43
N ASP A 12 -68.17 12.36 -4.56
CA ASP A 12 -67.05 11.48 -4.91
C ASP A 12 -66.31 11.09 -3.64
N GLY A 13 -66.29 9.79 -3.36
CA GLY A 13 -65.41 9.23 -2.34
C GLY A 13 -64.00 9.70 -2.64
N THR A 14 -63.34 10.25 -1.62
CA THR A 14 -61.97 10.73 -1.71
C THR A 14 -61.09 9.61 -2.28
N ARG A 15 -60.84 9.66 -3.59
CA ARG A 15 -60.01 8.68 -4.30
C ARG A 15 -58.59 8.98 -3.89
N VAL A 16 -58.17 8.33 -2.81
CA VAL A 16 -56.76 8.13 -2.49
C VAL A 16 -56.07 7.69 -3.78
N PRO A 17 -54.99 8.37 -4.22
CA PRO A 17 -54.21 7.91 -5.35
C PRO A 17 -53.74 6.51 -5.01
N TYR A 18 -54.37 5.50 -5.58
CA TYR A 18 -53.87 4.15 -5.50
C TYR A 18 -52.51 4.24 -6.19
N LEU A 19 -51.45 4.07 -5.41
CA LEU A 19 -50.16 3.76 -5.98
C LEU A 19 -50.44 2.60 -6.94
N PRO A 20 -50.10 2.70 -8.24
CA PRO A 20 -49.94 1.49 -9.01
C PRO A 20 -48.86 0.72 -8.24
N LEU A 21 -49.28 -0.31 -7.52
CA LEU A 21 -48.44 -1.46 -7.28
C LEU A 21 -48.15 -1.98 -8.69
N SER A 22 -47.19 -1.35 -9.37
CA SER A 22 -46.49 -2.00 -10.46
C SER A 22 -46.15 -3.34 -9.89
N GLU A 23 -46.80 -4.37 -10.44
CA GLU A 23 -46.57 -5.77 -10.15
C GLU A 23 -45.12 -5.88 -9.73
N GLU A 24 -44.88 -6.21 -8.46
CA GLU A 24 -43.59 -6.71 -8.04
C GLU A 24 -43.33 -7.81 -9.04
N ASN A 25 -42.48 -7.52 -10.01
CA ASN A 25 -42.22 -8.39 -11.13
C ASN A 25 -41.55 -9.60 -10.51
N GLY A 26 -42.36 -10.56 -10.06
CA GLY A 26 -42.00 -11.88 -9.57
C GLY A 26 -41.41 -12.75 -10.68
N GLN A 27 -40.85 -12.10 -11.71
CA GLN A 27 -40.14 -12.68 -12.83
C GLN A 27 -38.64 -12.40 -12.66
N ALA A 28 -38.10 -12.74 -11.48
CA ALA A 28 -36.66 -13.05 -11.26
C ALA A 28 -36.35 -13.64 -9.87
N ALA A 29 -37.35 -13.89 -9.00
CA ALA A 29 -37.11 -14.46 -7.67
C ALA A 29 -37.16 -16.00 -7.62
N ASP A 30 -37.05 -16.67 -8.78
CA ASP A 30 -36.79 -18.10 -8.85
C ASP A 30 -35.45 -18.31 -9.58
N GLY A 31 -34.37 -18.48 -8.80
CA GLY A 31 -33.09 -18.95 -9.33
C GLY A 31 -31.90 -17.97 -9.37
N GLN A 32 -31.92 -16.81 -8.69
CA GLN A 32 -30.63 -16.16 -8.42
C GLN A 32 -29.89 -16.99 -7.37
N SER A 33 -29.16 -18.00 -7.86
CA SER A 33 -28.39 -18.91 -7.03
C SER A 33 -27.51 -18.12 -6.06
N ILE A 34 -27.20 -18.67 -4.89
CA ILE A 34 -26.23 -18.06 -3.96
C ILE A 34 -24.91 -17.73 -4.68
N GLY A 35 -24.54 -18.49 -5.71
CA GLY A 35 -23.40 -18.19 -6.58
C GLY A 35 -23.53 -16.88 -7.36
N ALA A 36 -24.72 -16.48 -7.79
CA ALA A 36 -24.96 -15.22 -8.47
C ALA A 36 -24.91 -14.02 -7.50
N LEU A 37 -25.40 -14.16 -6.26
CA LEU A 37 -25.30 -13.13 -5.23
C LEU A 37 -23.85 -12.91 -4.76
N VAL A 38 -23.09 -13.98 -4.56
CA VAL A 38 -21.66 -13.91 -4.22
C VAL A 38 -20.86 -13.29 -5.38
N LYS A 39 -21.20 -13.62 -6.63
CA LYS A 39 -20.59 -13.03 -7.82
C LYS A 39 -20.82 -11.51 -7.87
N ASP A 40 -22.05 -11.05 -7.69
CA ASP A 40 -22.37 -9.60 -7.68
C ASP A 40 -21.68 -8.88 -6.52
N ALA A 41 -21.75 -9.42 -5.30
CA ALA A 41 -21.07 -8.83 -4.14
C ALA A 41 -19.55 -8.73 -4.35
N THR A 42 -18.93 -9.75 -4.95
CA THR A 42 -17.50 -9.75 -5.29
C THR A 42 -17.16 -8.73 -6.39
N GLN A 43 -18.05 -8.55 -7.37
CA GLN A 43 -17.89 -7.51 -8.39
C GLN A 43 -18.00 -6.09 -7.81
N HIS A 44 -18.94 -5.85 -6.89
CA HIS A 44 -19.05 -4.56 -6.21
C HIS A 44 -17.85 -4.27 -5.31
N LEU A 45 -17.39 -5.26 -4.55
CA LEU A 45 -16.19 -5.12 -3.73
C LEU A 45 -14.94 -4.85 -4.58
N SER A 46 -14.79 -5.53 -5.72
CA SER A 46 -13.70 -5.26 -6.67
C SER A 46 -13.74 -3.84 -7.23
N THR A 47 -14.95 -3.33 -7.50
CA THR A 47 -15.14 -1.95 -7.98
C THR A 47 -14.73 -0.93 -6.91
N LEU A 48 -15.16 -1.14 -5.66
CA LEU A 48 -14.82 -0.28 -4.52
C LEU A 48 -13.31 -0.31 -4.23
N PHE A 49 -12.71 -1.50 -4.25
CA PHE A 49 -11.27 -1.67 -4.02
C PHE A 49 -10.44 -1.02 -5.13
N ARG A 50 -10.88 -1.14 -6.39
CA ARG A 50 -10.24 -0.45 -7.51
C ARG A 50 -10.34 1.07 -7.34
N ALA A 51 -11.49 1.60 -6.93
CA ALA A 51 -11.68 3.02 -6.68
C ALA A 51 -10.79 3.55 -5.55
N GLU A 52 -10.68 2.80 -4.44
CA GLU A 52 -9.80 3.15 -3.32
C GLU A 52 -8.32 3.16 -3.76
N VAL A 53 -7.90 2.15 -4.53
CA VAL A 53 -6.54 2.09 -5.09
C VAL A 53 -6.28 3.22 -6.07
N GLU A 54 -7.24 3.56 -6.93
CA GLU A 54 -7.11 4.67 -7.87
C GLU A 54 -7.00 6.01 -7.16
N LEU A 55 -7.78 6.22 -6.10
CA LEU A 55 -7.73 7.42 -5.27
C LEU A 55 -6.38 7.53 -4.55
N VAL A 56 -5.97 6.49 -3.83
CA VAL A 56 -4.66 6.44 -3.14
C VAL A 56 -3.53 6.64 -4.12
N LYS A 57 -3.61 6.02 -5.32
CA LYS A 57 -2.61 6.21 -6.38
C LYS A 57 -2.59 7.65 -6.88
N ALA A 58 -3.74 8.29 -7.07
CA ALA A 58 -3.79 9.69 -7.49
C ALA A 58 -3.18 10.63 -6.44
N GLU A 59 -3.50 10.40 -5.16
CA GLU A 59 -2.97 11.19 -4.04
C GLU A 59 -1.46 10.99 -3.86
N THR A 60 -1.00 9.73 -3.75
CA THR A 60 0.43 9.41 -3.60
C THR A 60 1.26 9.84 -4.80
N VAL A 61 0.77 9.70 -6.04
CA VAL A 61 1.49 10.19 -7.23
C VAL A 61 1.56 11.71 -7.23
N GLY A 62 0.50 12.40 -6.79
CA GLY A 62 0.48 13.85 -6.63
C GLY A 62 1.53 14.32 -5.61
N GLU A 63 1.56 13.69 -4.43
CA GLU A 63 2.55 13.98 -3.39
C GLU A 63 3.97 13.65 -3.83
N ALA A 64 4.18 12.49 -4.47
CA ALA A 64 5.49 12.09 -4.99
C ALA A 64 6.01 13.07 -6.04
N LYS A 65 5.15 13.58 -6.94
CA LYS A 65 5.52 14.61 -7.91
C LYS A 65 5.89 15.94 -7.25
N LYS A 66 5.14 16.36 -6.22
CA LYS A 66 5.47 17.57 -5.44
C LYS A 66 6.81 17.41 -4.72
N ALA A 67 7.03 16.27 -4.06
CA ALA A 67 8.28 15.94 -3.39
C ALA A 67 9.45 15.90 -4.38
N ALA A 68 9.26 15.28 -5.57
CA ALA A 68 10.27 15.24 -6.62
C ALA A 68 10.63 16.65 -7.10
N LYS A 69 9.64 17.50 -7.39
CA LYS A 69 9.89 18.89 -7.79
C LYS A 69 10.61 19.69 -6.69
N GLY A 70 10.23 19.48 -5.43
CA GLY A 70 10.90 20.11 -4.28
C GLY A 70 12.35 19.64 -4.11
N SER A 71 12.63 18.37 -4.40
CA SER A 71 13.98 17.80 -4.29
C SER A 71 14.98 18.40 -5.27
N VAL A 72 14.54 18.91 -6.43
CA VAL A 72 15.42 19.55 -7.42
C VAL A 72 16.21 20.70 -6.81
N PHE A 73 15.55 21.55 -6.01
CA PHE A 73 16.24 22.66 -5.34
C PHE A 73 17.25 22.17 -4.31
N PHE A 74 16.97 21.09 -3.59
CA PHE A 74 17.93 20.49 -2.67
C PHE A 74 19.14 19.89 -3.38
N VAL A 75 18.96 19.30 -4.56
CA VAL A 75 20.07 18.81 -5.38
C VAL A 75 20.93 19.98 -5.85
N ILE A 76 20.32 21.04 -6.39
CA ILE A 76 21.04 22.25 -6.84
C ILE A 76 21.78 22.89 -5.66
N ALA A 77 21.09 23.08 -4.52
CA ALA A 77 21.69 23.63 -3.32
C ALA A 77 22.85 22.76 -2.80
N GLY A 78 22.69 21.43 -2.85
CA GLY A 78 23.75 20.49 -2.48
C GLY A 78 24.99 20.61 -3.38
N VAL A 79 24.80 20.72 -4.69
CA VAL A 79 25.89 20.93 -5.66
C VAL A 79 26.58 22.27 -5.42
N VAL A 80 25.81 23.36 -5.26
CA VAL A 80 26.36 24.69 -4.96
C VAL A 80 27.14 24.65 -3.65
N ALA A 81 26.57 24.11 -2.58
CA ALA A 81 27.26 23.98 -1.29
C ALA A 81 28.54 23.13 -1.39
N LEU A 82 28.53 22.05 -2.18
CA LEU A 82 29.70 21.21 -2.39
C LEU A 82 30.83 21.98 -3.08
N TYR A 83 30.54 22.68 -4.19
CA TYR A 83 31.55 23.48 -4.90
C TYR A 83 32.00 24.69 -4.07
N SER A 84 31.07 25.40 -3.42
CA SER A 84 31.39 26.52 -2.54
C SER A 84 32.25 26.11 -1.35
N SER A 85 32.09 24.89 -0.82
CA SER A 85 32.91 24.39 0.29
C SER A 85 34.40 24.36 -0.06
N PHE A 86 34.75 23.98 -1.29
CA PHE A 86 36.14 24.01 -1.76
C PHE A 86 36.71 25.43 -1.70
N PHE A 87 36.00 26.41 -2.27
CA PHE A 87 36.41 27.82 -2.24
C PHE A 87 36.43 28.39 -0.83
N PHE A 88 35.50 27.98 0.04
CA PHE A 88 35.44 28.42 1.43
C PHE A 88 36.67 27.96 2.22
N PHE A 89 37.08 26.70 2.11
CA PHE A 89 38.29 26.23 2.79
C PHE A 89 39.57 26.82 2.20
N PHE A 90 39.63 27.00 0.88
CA PHE A 90 40.74 27.71 0.25
C PHE A 90 40.84 29.16 0.76
N PHE A 91 39.71 29.89 0.78
CA PHE A 91 39.61 31.23 1.36
C PHE A 91 40.06 31.24 2.82
N LEU A 92 39.64 30.26 3.63
CA LEU A 92 40.07 30.15 5.03
C LEU A 92 41.59 29.99 5.14
N GLY A 93 42.18 29.17 4.27
CA GLY A 93 43.64 28.97 4.22
C GLY A 93 44.38 30.26 3.89
N GLU A 94 43.89 30.99 2.90
CA GLU A 94 44.47 32.27 2.49
C GLU A 94 44.29 33.34 3.58
N LEU A 95 43.10 33.43 4.17
CA LEU A 95 42.78 34.35 5.26
C LEU A 95 43.70 34.11 6.46
N LEU A 96 43.88 32.85 6.88
CA LEU A 96 44.79 32.52 8.00
C LEU A 96 46.26 32.83 7.65
N SER A 97 46.62 32.80 6.37
CA SER A 97 47.98 33.10 5.93
C SER A 97 48.37 34.58 6.08
N GLU A 98 47.40 35.48 6.33
CA GLU A 98 47.69 36.88 6.69
C GLU A 98 48.40 37.00 8.04
N TRP A 99 48.14 36.08 8.98
CA TRP A 99 48.73 36.09 10.33
C TRP A 99 49.73 34.96 10.57
N LEU A 100 49.70 33.89 9.77
CA LEU A 100 50.55 32.70 9.93
C LEU A 100 51.37 32.39 8.68
N GLN A 101 52.43 31.59 8.85
CA GLN A 101 53.13 30.98 7.72
C GLN A 101 52.15 30.15 6.88
N ARG A 102 52.21 30.29 5.56
CA ARG A 102 51.24 29.69 4.62
C ARG A 102 51.07 28.19 4.84
N TRP A 103 52.16 27.44 5.06
CA TRP A 103 52.08 26.00 5.34
C TRP A 103 51.29 25.67 6.61
N ALA A 104 51.43 26.48 7.67
CA ALA A 104 50.74 26.28 8.94
C ALA A 104 49.25 26.64 8.83
N ALA A 105 48.92 27.71 8.10
CA ALA A 105 47.54 28.12 7.83
C ALA A 105 46.75 26.99 7.13
N PHE A 106 47.29 26.47 6.01
CA PHE A 106 46.67 25.35 5.31
C PHE A 106 46.67 24.05 6.13
N GLY A 107 47.67 23.82 6.99
CA GLY A 107 47.67 22.72 7.95
C GLY A 107 46.51 22.77 8.95
N ILE A 108 46.20 23.96 9.49
CA ILE A 108 45.07 24.15 10.41
C ILE A 108 43.75 23.91 9.67
N VAL A 109 43.59 24.45 8.47
CA VAL A 109 42.39 24.25 7.66
C VAL A 109 42.20 22.77 7.31
N PHE A 110 43.28 22.04 7.01
CA PHE A 110 43.22 20.60 6.77
C PHE A 110 42.68 19.84 7.99
N LEU A 111 43.17 20.14 9.20
CA LEU A 111 42.64 19.54 10.43
C LEU A 111 41.15 19.87 10.64
N LEU A 112 40.76 21.11 10.37
CA LEU A 112 39.36 21.54 10.42
C LEU A 112 38.49 20.78 9.40
N MET A 113 39.00 20.49 8.21
CA MET A 113 38.32 19.65 7.22
C MET A 113 38.15 18.21 7.71
N LEU A 114 39.16 17.62 8.35
CA LEU A 114 39.05 16.27 8.93
C LEU A 114 37.97 16.21 10.02
N VAL A 115 37.92 17.20 10.91
CA VAL A 115 36.86 17.30 11.93
C VAL A 115 35.49 17.43 11.28
N THR A 116 35.36 18.31 10.28
CA THR A 116 34.11 18.51 9.55
C THR A 116 33.64 17.23 8.85
N ALA A 117 34.56 16.53 8.17
CA ALA A 117 34.30 15.26 7.50
C ALA A 117 33.89 14.16 8.50
N ALA A 118 34.56 14.07 9.65
CA ALA A 118 34.21 13.11 10.70
C ALA A 118 32.80 13.37 11.26
N LEU A 119 32.44 14.64 11.50
CA LEU A 119 31.10 15.02 11.95
C LEU A 119 30.04 14.66 10.89
N LEU A 120 30.21 15.12 9.64
CA LEU A 120 29.26 14.83 8.56
C LEU A 120 29.13 13.33 8.30
N GLY A 121 30.25 12.59 8.31
CA GLY A 121 30.28 11.14 8.19
C GLY A 121 29.52 10.45 9.33
N LEU A 122 29.70 10.89 10.57
CA LEU A 122 28.97 10.36 11.72
C LEU A 122 27.46 10.66 11.64
N LEU A 123 27.08 11.88 11.27
CA LEU A 123 25.66 12.24 11.09
C LEU A 123 25.03 11.42 9.96
N GLY A 124 25.72 11.27 8.84
CA GLY A 124 25.30 10.45 7.70
C GLY A 124 25.12 8.98 8.11
N TYR A 125 26.09 8.42 8.82
CA TYR A 125 26.03 7.06 9.35
C TYR A 125 24.86 6.85 10.31
N ARG A 126 24.62 7.80 11.23
CA ARG A 126 23.48 7.74 12.16
C ARG A 126 22.14 7.81 11.44
N LYS A 127 22.01 8.63 10.40
CA LYS A 127 20.79 8.68 9.58
C LYS A 127 20.59 7.38 8.81
N TRP A 128 21.64 6.86 8.17
CA TRP A 128 21.55 5.61 7.42
C TRP A 128 21.17 4.42 8.30
N LYS A 129 21.73 4.33 9.52
CA LYS A 129 21.34 3.31 10.50
C LYS A 129 19.88 3.39 10.96
N LYS A 130 19.28 4.58 11.00
CA LYS A 130 17.85 4.75 11.34
C LYS A 130 16.94 4.30 10.21
N VAL A 131 17.40 4.41 8.96
CA VAL A 131 16.72 3.84 7.78
C VAL A 131 17.07 2.35 7.71
N ARG A 132 16.65 1.55 8.70
CA ARG A 132 16.71 0.10 8.61
C ARG A 132 15.82 -0.36 7.44
N ALA A 133 16.34 -1.25 6.60
CA ALA A 133 15.55 -1.94 5.58
C ALA A 133 14.27 -2.52 6.22
N PRO A 134 13.14 -2.58 5.50
CA PRO A 134 11.90 -3.14 6.02
C PRO A 134 12.07 -4.64 6.28
N GLN A 135 12.63 -4.99 7.45
CA GLN A 135 12.92 -6.36 7.85
C GLN A 135 11.64 -7.21 7.83
N ARG A 136 10.51 -6.62 8.25
CA ARG A 136 9.18 -7.25 8.15
C ARG A 136 8.81 -7.64 6.72
N SER A 137 9.09 -6.82 5.73
CA SER A 137 8.80 -7.17 4.33
C SER A 137 9.67 -8.34 3.88
N ILE A 138 10.96 -8.33 4.21
CA ILE A 138 11.88 -9.42 3.86
C ILE A 138 11.47 -10.74 4.53
N ASP A 139 11.06 -10.70 5.80
CA ASP A 139 10.63 -11.89 6.53
C ASP A 139 9.28 -12.41 6.03
N SER A 140 8.31 -11.54 5.74
CA SER A 140 7.04 -11.94 5.13
C SER A 140 7.21 -12.52 3.72
N PHE A 141 8.16 -12.02 2.92
CA PHE A 141 8.49 -12.63 1.62
C PHE A 141 9.14 -14.00 1.77
N LYS A 142 10.00 -14.20 2.78
CA LYS A 142 10.60 -15.51 3.07
C LYS A 142 9.57 -16.52 3.57
N GLU A 143 8.65 -16.10 4.43
CA GLU A 143 7.55 -16.95 4.91
C GLU A 143 6.60 -17.32 3.76
N THR A 144 6.27 -16.37 2.89
CA THR A 144 5.44 -16.63 1.70
C THR A 144 6.16 -17.57 0.73
N ALA A 145 7.46 -17.37 0.48
CA ALA A 145 8.25 -18.25 -0.36
C ALA A 145 8.41 -19.66 0.26
N ALA A 146 8.51 -19.75 1.58
CA ALA A 146 8.55 -21.02 2.31
C ALA A 146 7.20 -21.76 2.25
N ALA A 147 6.08 -21.04 2.34
CA ALA A 147 4.73 -21.59 2.22
C ALA A 147 4.40 -22.06 0.79
N LEU A 148 5.00 -21.45 -0.23
CA LEU A 148 4.84 -21.83 -1.63
C LEU A 148 5.78 -22.97 -2.07
N LYS A 149 6.68 -23.45 -1.20
CA LYS A 149 7.52 -24.61 -1.51
C LYS A 149 6.62 -25.85 -1.59
N PRO A 150 6.55 -26.55 -2.75
CA PRO A 150 5.69 -27.72 -2.88
C PRO A 150 6.11 -28.75 -1.82
N ARG A 151 5.18 -29.08 -0.92
CA ARG A 151 5.34 -30.20 0.02
C ARG A 151 5.30 -31.47 -0.82
N ARG A 152 6.46 -31.89 -1.34
CA ARG A 152 6.61 -33.18 -2.01
C ARG A 152 6.21 -34.21 -0.95
N GLN A 153 5.08 -34.86 -1.21
CA GLN A 153 4.39 -35.77 -0.32
C GLN A 153 5.41 -36.74 0.29
N ALA A 154 5.48 -36.73 1.62
CA ALA A 154 6.08 -37.83 2.34
C ALA A 154 5.30 -39.09 1.97
N GLU A 155 6.06 -40.10 1.56
CA GLU A 155 5.78 -41.53 1.68
C GLU A 155 4.43 -42.04 1.19
N HIS A 156 4.52 -42.89 0.17
CA HIS A 156 3.66 -44.05 0.01
C HIS A 156 3.55 -44.82 1.34
N GLU A 157 2.58 -44.48 2.17
CA GLU A 157 2.05 -45.42 3.16
C GLU A 157 0.82 -46.07 2.54
N GLU A 158 1.05 -47.25 1.96
CA GLU A 158 -0.01 -48.16 1.50
C GLU A 158 -1.01 -48.40 2.63
N PRO A 159 -2.33 -48.26 2.40
CA PRO A 159 -3.32 -48.67 3.38
C PRO A 159 -3.28 -50.20 3.48
N LYS A 160 -2.70 -50.71 4.57
CA LYS A 160 -2.72 -52.14 4.92
C LYS A 160 -4.18 -52.59 5.13
N VAL A 161 -4.75 -53.21 4.10
CA VAL A 161 -6.05 -53.87 4.13
C VAL A 161 -6.01 -54.99 5.17
N PRO A 162 -6.96 -55.06 6.12
CA PRO A 162 -6.99 -56.15 7.10
C PRO A 162 -7.27 -57.48 6.39
N ALA A 163 -6.40 -58.48 6.63
CA ALA A 163 -6.56 -59.82 6.09
C ALA A 163 -7.86 -60.44 6.60
N VAL A 164 -8.70 -60.87 5.66
CA VAL A 164 -9.95 -61.59 5.93
C VAL A 164 -9.62 -62.97 6.53
N PRO A 165 -10.24 -63.38 7.65
CA PRO A 165 -10.00 -64.69 8.24
C PRO A 165 -10.42 -65.82 7.30
N ASP A 166 -9.48 -66.70 6.99
CA ASP A 166 -9.68 -67.93 6.22
C ASP A 166 -10.45 -68.95 7.09
N LEU A 167 -11.66 -69.34 6.67
CA LEU A 167 -12.59 -70.19 7.41
C LEU A 167 -12.67 -71.62 6.85
N ASP A 168 -11.62 -72.11 6.19
CA ASP A 168 -11.57 -73.49 5.69
C ASP A 168 -10.39 -74.28 6.28
N ALA A 169 -10.52 -74.69 7.55
CA ALA A 169 -9.69 -75.73 8.14
C ALA A 169 -10.57 -76.91 8.61
N PRO A 170 -10.55 -78.06 7.90
CA PRO A 170 -11.33 -79.23 8.32
C PRO A 170 -10.69 -79.90 9.54
N ALA A 171 -11.52 -80.13 10.55
CA ALA A 171 -11.20 -80.95 11.71
C ALA A 171 -10.74 -82.35 11.29
N ARG A 172 -9.54 -82.77 11.72
CA ARG A 172 -9.18 -84.19 11.83
C ARG A 172 -8.65 -84.50 13.22
N ARG A 173 -9.21 -85.59 13.74
CA ARG A 173 -8.87 -86.29 14.98
C ARG A 173 -7.48 -86.90 14.94
#